data_AF-A0A6N8WR22-F1
#
_entry.id   AF-A0A6N8WR22-F1
#
_cell.length_a   1.000
_cell.length_b   1.000
_cell.length_c   1.000
_cell.angle_alpha   90.00
_cell.angle_beta   90.00
_cell.angle_gamma   90.00
#
_symmetry.space_group_name_H-M   'P 1'
#
loop_
_entity.id
_entity.type
_entity.pdbx_description
1 polymer ?
#
loop_
_entity_poly.entity_id
_entity_poly.type
_entity_poly.pdbx_seq_one_letter_code
_entity_poly.pdbx_strand_id
1 'polypeptide(L)'
;MQKCLDCGHEMTEHRENYKYAPPDLPGVTLVDVKMIRCDYCGESLLATPKLSLLVQTRLLALVRKRTRLTPLEVRYIRAGFAWSGRELAIHMGTTPETVSRWEHGKLPIGVQADRLLRLMVAHEKELPFSLDELKNVATEPAAELRLRLRFDETRDAWEAVPDKRHGGASQNPILAPVPEREPLGTEDTASRP
;
A
#
# COMPACT_ATOMS: atom_id res chain seq x y z
N MET A 1 -25.23 -18.70 6.06
CA MET A 1 -26.07 -17.65 6.69
C MET A 1 -25.31 -17.13 7.90
N GLN A 2 -24.84 -15.88 7.85
CA GLN A 2 -24.04 -15.28 8.92
C GLN A 2 -24.95 -14.48 9.84
N LYS A 3 -24.80 -14.65 11.16
CA LYS A 3 -25.52 -13.86 12.17
C LYS A 3 -24.68 -12.68 12.61
N CYS A 4 -25.34 -11.57 12.92
CA CYS A 4 -24.74 -10.39 13.52
C CYS A 4 -24.24 -10.72 14.94
N LEU A 5 -22.98 -10.38 15.23
CA LEU A 5 -22.39 -10.61 16.54
C LEU A 5 -22.98 -9.69 17.63
N ASP A 6 -23.54 -8.55 17.24
CA ASP A 6 -24.07 -7.56 18.18
C ASP A 6 -25.53 -7.81 18.55
N CYS A 7 -26.36 -8.26 17.60
CA CYS A 7 -27.81 -8.39 17.81
C CYS A 7 -28.41 -9.76 17.43
N GLY A 8 -27.61 -10.70 16.92
CA GLY A 8 -28.03 -12.07 16.60
C GLY A 8 -28.91 -12.24 15.35
N HIS A 9 -29.31 -11.16 14.68
CA HIS A 9 -30.11 -11.19 13.46
C HIS A 9 -29.28 -11.64 12.25
N GLU A 10 -29.94 -12.10 11.20
CA GLU A 10 -29.29 -12.44 9.93
C GLU A 10 -28.67 -11.20 9.28
N MET A 11 -27.57 -11.42 8.56
CA MET A 11 -26.90 -10.40 7.79
C MET A 11 -27.02 -10.70 6.29
N THR A 12 -27.14 -9.64 5.49
CA THR A 12 -27.28 -9.68 4.04
C THR A 12 -26.00 -9.19 3.36
N GLU A 13 -25.64 -9.83 2.24
CA GLU A 13 -24.51 -9.42 1.40
C GLU A 13 -24.97 -8.39 0.37
N HIS A 14 -24.18 -7.33 0.19
CA HIS A 14 -24.32 -6.35 -0.88
C HIS A 14 -22.94 -5.93 -1.38
N ARG A 15 -22.88 -5.28 -2.55
CA ARG A 15 -21.64 -4.72 -3.09
C ARG A 15 -21.72 -3.20 -3.14
N GLU A 16 -20.62 -2.54 -2.74
CA GLU A 16 -20.51 -1.10 -2.80
C GLU A 16 -19.07 -0.61 -3.00
N ASN A 17 -18.90 0.68 -3.25
CA ASN A 17 -17.59 1.32 -3.20
C ASN A 17 -17.32 1.77 -1.76
N TYR A 18 -16.27 1.23 -1.15
CA TYR A 18 -15.91 1.50 0.23
C TYR A 18 -14.69 2.41 0.32
N LYS A 19 -14.81 3.54 1.03
CA LYS A 19 -13.67 4.43 1.31
C LYS A 19 -12.78 3.82 2.38
N TYR A 20 -11.77 3.07 1.95
CA TYR A 20 -10.82 2.42 2.82
C TYR A 20 -9.68 3.39 3.17
N ALA A 21 -9.93 4.29 4.11
CA ALA A 21 -9.01 5.37 4.47
C ALA A 21 -8.34 5.11 5.82
N PRO A 22 -7.29 4.26 5.91
CA PRO A 22 -6.47 4.23 7.12
C PRO A 22 -5.87 5.63 7.38
N PRO A 23 -5.60 6.00 8.65
CA PRO A 23 -5.19 7.36 9.01
C PRO A 23 -4.01 7.90 8.20
N ASP A 24 -3.06 7.01 7.87
CA ASP A 24 -1.82 7.38 7.16
C ASP A 24 -1.87 7.11 5.64
N LEU A 25 -3.02 6.68 5.09
CA LEU A 25 -3.20 6.55 3.64
C LEU A 25 -4.67 6.81 3.24
N PRO A 26 -5.16 8.06 3.33
CA PRO A 26 -6.60 8.37 3.24
C PRO A 26 -7.18 8.26 1.82
N GLY A 27 -6.35 8.34 0.78
CA GLY A 27 -6.75 8.35 -0.62
C GLY A 27 -7.09 7.00 -1.25
N VAL A 28 -7.39 5.95 -0.47
CA VAL A 28 -7.71 4.62 -0.99
C VAL A 28 -9.22 4.37 -1.01
N THR A 29 -9.73 3.88 -2.14
CA THR A 29 -11.11 3.42 -2.31
C THR A 29 -11.11 1.99 -2.83
N LEU A 30 -11.83 1.10 -2.17
CA LEU A 30 -12.09 -0.23 -2.69
C LEU A 30 -13.39 -0.19 -3.49
N VAL A 31 -13.36 -0.72 -4.69
CA VAL A 31 -14.42 -0.63 -5.69
C VAL A 31 -15.12 -1.97 -5.78
N ASP A 32 -16.45 -1.93 -5.75
CA ASP A 32 -17.29 -3.12 -5.90
C ASP A 32 -16.94 -4.25 -4.90
N VAL A 33 -16.71 -3.88 -3.64
CA VAL A 33 -16.38 -4.83 -2.57
C VAL A 33 -17.63 -5.40 -1.92
N LYS A 34 -17.53 -6.67 -1.50
CA LYS A 34 -18.58 -7.35 -0.74
C LYS A 34 -18.62 -6.79 0.69
N MET A 35 -19.80 -6.34 1.07
CA MET A 35 -20.14 -5.86 2.41
C MET A 35 -21.23 -6.75 2.97
N ILE A 36 -21.09 -7.15 4.23
CA ILE A 36 -22.08 -7.93 4.96
C ILE A 36 -22.71 -7.00 5.98
N ARG A 37 -24.00 -6.72 5.88
CA ARG A 37 -24.68 -5.76 6.77
C ARG A 37 -25.86 -6.41 7.49
N CYS A 38 -26.03 -6.05 8.75
CA CYS A 38 -27.23 -6.38 9.50
C CYS A 38 -28.31 -5.34 9.20
N ASP A 39 -29.44 -5.77 8.63
CA ASP A 39 -30.57 -4.89 8.31
C ASP A 39 -31.31 -4.39 9.57
N TYR A 40 -31.06 -5.01 10.73
CA TYR A 40 -31.69 -4.64 12.01
C TYR A 40 -30.91 -3.55 12.77
N CYS A 41 -29.63 -3.79 13.09
CA CYS A 41 -28.82 -2.85 13.88
C CYS A 41 -27.89 -1.96 13.05
N GLY A 42 -27.71 -2.26 11.76
CA GLY A 42 -26.86 -1.49 10.85
C GLY A 42 -25.38 -1.89 10.85
N GLU A 43 -24.96 -2.84 11.69
CA GLU A 43 -23.56 -3.30 11.74
C GLU A 43 -23.10 -3.84 10.39
N SER A 44 -21.87 -3.50 9.99
CA SER A 44 -21.35 -3.82 8.65
C SER A 44 -19.92 -4.35 8.69
N LEU A 45 -19.67 -5.44 7.98
CA LEU A 45 -18.37 -6.08 7.83
C LEU A 45 -17.91 -6.01 6.39
N LEU A 46 -16.72 -5.46 6.18
CA LEU A 46 -16.05 -5.49 4.88
C LEU A 46 -15.41 -6.86 4.66
N ALA A 47 -15.90 -7.60 3.68
CA ALA A 47 -15.23 -8.81 3.22
C ALA A 47 -13.99 -8.39 2.40
N THR A 48 -12.81 -8.47 3.03
CA THR A 48 -11.54 -8.13 2.39
C THR A 48 -10.80 -9.40 2.00
N PRO A 49 -11.00 -9.94 0.77
CA PRO A 49 -10.25 -11.09 0.32
C PRO A 49 -8.75 -10.74 0.25
N LYS A 50 -7.91 -11.70 0.66
CA LYS A 50 -6.45 -11.62 0.54
C LYS A 50 -5.89 -10.27 1.04
N LEU A 51 -6.11 -9.97 2.32
CA LEU A 51 -5.67 -8.72 2.95
C LEU A 51 -4.17 -8.44 2.73
N SER A 52 -3.32 -9.47 2.73
CA SER A 52 -1.88 -9.34 2.42
C SER A 52 -1.65 -8.76 1.02
N LEU A 53 -2.35 -9.26 0.00
CA LEU A 53 -2.27 -8.74 -1.37
C LEU A 53 -2.78 -7.30 -1.45
N LEU A 54 -3.81 -6.94 -0.69
CA LEU A 54 -4.28 -5.55 -0.61
C LEU A 54 -3.19 -4.63 -0.02
N VAL A 55 -2.48 -5.06 1.01
CA VAL A 55 -1.35 -4.33 1.59
C VAL A 55 -0.22 -4.19 0.57
N GLN A 56 0.20 -5.29 -0.07
CA GLN A 56 1.27 -5.28 -1.07
C GLN A 56 0.93 -4.37 -2.26
N THR A 57 -0.30 -4.42 -2.76
CA THR A 57 -0.77 -3.58 -3.87
C THR A 57 -0.67 -2.09 -3.54
N ARG A 58 -1.02 -1.71 -2.30
CA ARG A 58 -0.90 -0.32 -1.83
C ARG A 58 0.55 0.13 -1.70
N LEU A 59 1.41 -0.71 -1.11
CA LEU A 59 2.84 -0.41 -1.01
C LEU A 59 3.49 -0.31 -2.40
N LEU A 60 3.12 -1.20 -3.32
CA LEU A 60 3.61 -1.19 -4.70
C LEU A 60 3.17 0.08 -5.44
N ALA A 61 1.95 0.55 -5.23
CA ALA A 61 1.50 1.84 -5.75
C ALA A 61 2.30 3.03 -5.16
N LEU A 62 2.61 2.99 -3.87
CA LEU A 62 3.44 4.02 -3.21
C LEU A 62 4.86 4.05 -3.76
N VAL A 63 5.54 2.91 -3.87
CA VAL A 63 6.93 2.88 -4.34
C VAL A 63 7.06 3.29 -5.81
N ARG A 64 6.04 3.06 -6.64
CA ARG A 64 6.04 3.45 -8.06
C ARG A 64 5.55 4.86 -8.35
N LYS A 65 5.06 5.58 -7.34
CA LYS A 65 4.48 6.91 -7.51
C LYS A 65 5.51 7.94 -8.00
N ARG A 66 5.14 8.81 -8.95
CA ARG A 66 6.05 9.85 -9.48
C ARG A 66 6.32 10.97 -8.51
N THR A 67 5.32 11.39 -7.73
CA THR A 67 5.50 12.42 -6.72
C THR A 67 6.32 11.92 -5.56
N ARG A 68 6.98 12.83 -4.85
CA ARG A 68 7.53 12.55 -3.52
C ARG A 68 6.45 12.04 -2.56
N LEU A 69 6.89 11.27 -1.56
CA LEU A 69 6.05 10.77 -0.49
C LEU A 69 5.58 11.94 0.38
N THR A 70 4.30 11.91 0.73
CA THR A 70 3.73 12.84 1.71
C THR A 70 4.11 12.43 3.13
N PRO A 71 3.94 13.32 4.13
CA PRO A 71 4.19 12.99 5.54
C PRO A 71 3.43 11.74 6.02
N LEU A 72 2.17 11.60 5.60
CA LEU A 72 1.35 10.43 5.93
C LEU A 72 1.89 9.16 5.28
N GLU A 73 2.32 9.24 4.02
CA GLU A 73 2.86 8.09 3.29
C GLU A 73 4.20 7.61 3.86
N VAL A 74 5.06 8.52 4.31
CA VAL A 74 6.28 8.16 5.04
C VAL A 74 5.92 7.37 6.30
N ARG A 75 4.92 7.85 7.06
CA ARG A 75 4.44 7.18 8.27
C ARG A 75 3.83 5.82 7.99
N TYR A 76 3.03 5.72 6.93
CA TYR A 76 2.42 4.48 6.48
C TYR A 76 3.47 3.42 6.13
N ILE A 77 4.50 3.81 5.36
CA ILE A 77 5.62 2.92 5.02
C ILE A 77 6.37 2.50 6.28
N ARG A 78 6.67 3.44 7.20
CA ARG A 78 7.31 3.10 8.49
C ARG A 78 6.50 2.08 9.28
N ALA A 79 5.20 2.29 9.41
CA ALA A 79 4.30 1.37 10.10
C ALA A 79 4.31 -0.03 9.47
N GLY A 80 4.49 -0.12 8.14
CA GLY A 80 4.67 -1.39 7.42
C GLY A 80 5.92 -2.19 7.83
N PHE A 81 6.95 -1.55 8.38
CA PHE A 81 8.12 -2.20 8.98
C PHE A 81 7.94 -2.56 10.46
N ALA A 82 6.84 -2.13 11.09
CA ALA A 82 6.67 -2.16 12.55
C ALA A 82 7.79 -1.39 13.31
N TRP A 83 8.38 -0.37 12.69
CA TRP A 83 9.43 0.43 13.30
C TRP A 83 8.91 1.70 13.98
N SER A 84 9.57 2.07 15.06
CA SER A 84 9.55 3.41 15.65
C SER A 84 10.23 4.43 14.74
N GLY A 85 9.94 5.72 14.94
CA GLY A 85 10.64 6.80 14.22
C GLY A 85 12.16 6.78 14.44
N ARG A 86 12.61 6.29 15.61
CA ARG A 86 14.04 6.15 15.94
C ARG A 86 14.70 5.03 15.14
N GLU A 87 14.05 3.88 15.01
CA GLU A 87 14.55 2.77 14.19
C GLU A 87 14.62 3.17 12.71
N LEU A 88 13.59 3.84 12.20
CA LEU A 88 13.64 4.38 10.84
C LEU A 88 14.82 5.34 10.66
N ALA A 89 15.07 6.23 11.63
CA ALA A 89 16.19 7.17 11.56
C ALA A 89 17.55 6.45 11.49
N ILE A 90 17.74 5.38 12.28
CA ILE A 90 18.95 4.55 12.27
C ILE A 90 19.15 3.93 10.88
N HIS A 91 18.12 3.27 10.33
CA HIS A 91 18.21 2.63 9.02
C HIS A 91 18.40 3.64 7.86
N MET A 92 17.83 4.83 7.98
CA MET A 92 17.97 5.92 7.01
C MET A 92 19.29 6.69 7.14
N GLY A 93 20.10 6.42 8.17
CA GLY A 93 21.33 7.17 8.45
C GLY A 93 21.08 8.65 8.76
N THR A 94 19.99 8.96 9.46
CA THR A 94 19.58 10.32 9.83
C THR A 94 19.19 10.41 11.31
N THR A 95 18.71 11.58 11.75
CA THR A 95 18.29 11.78 13.15
C THR A 95 16.78 11.54 13.35
N PRO A 96 16.34 11.13 14.55
CA PRO A 96 14.91 11.00 14.87
C PRO A 96 14.11 12.29 14.65
N GLU A 97 14.71 13.46 14.88
CA GLU A 97 14.10 14.76 14.64
C GLU A 97 13.84 14.98 13.14
N THR A 98 14.74 14.51 12.28
CA THR A 98 14.58 14.61 10.83
C THR A 98 13.41 13.74 10.36
N VAL A 99 13.32 12.49 10.82
CA VAL A 99 12.17 11.61 10.54
C VAL A 99 10.87 12.23 11.06
N SER A 100 10.88 12.75 12.28
CA SER A 100 9.71 13.43 12.84
C SER A 100 9.26 14.61 11.99
N ARG A 101 10.20 15.44 11.50
CA ARG A 101 9.88 16.55 10.61
C ARG A 101 9.28 16.09 9.28
N TRP A 102 9.75 14.96 8.73
CA TRP A 102 9.16 14.34 7.53
C TRP A 102 7.71 13.92 7.78
N GLU A 103 7.46 13.16 8.85
CA GLU A 103 6.13 12.59 9.15
C GLU A 103 5.09 13.61 9.61
N HIS A 104 5.52 14.77 10.08
CA HIS A 104 4.63 15.87 10.49
C HIS A 104 4.58 17.02 9.48
N GLY A 105 5.17 16.86 8.30
CA GLY A 105 5.16 17.85 7.23
C GLY A 105 5.90 19.15 7.55
N LYS A 106 6.80 19.13 8.54
CA LYS A 106 7.67 20.27 8.88
C LYS A 106 8.87 20.37 7.95
N LEU A 107 9.27 19.26 7.33
CA LEU A 107 10.30 19.18 6.32
C LEU A 107 9.85 18.18 5.25
N PRO A 108 9.75 18.54 3.96
CA PRO A 108 9.53 17.55 2.92
C PRO A 108 10.70 16.57 2.84
N ILE A 109 10.42 15.29 2.63
CA ILE A 109 11.49 14.30 2.39
C ILE A 109 12.26 14.66 1.11
N GLY A 110 13.59 14.53 1.16
CA GLY A 110 14.46 14.77 0.01
C GLY A 110 14.42 13.60 -0.98
N VAL A 111 14.73 13.85 -2.26
CA VAL A 111 14.65 12.83 -3.33
C VAL A 111 15.46 11.57 -3.02
N GLN A 112 16.66 11.71 -2.46
CA GLN A 112 17.53 10.58 -2.12
C GLN A 112 16.94 9.74 -0.98
N ALA A 113 16.49 10.38 0.10
CA ALA A 113 15.84 9.71 1.23
C ALA A 113 14.52 9.05 0.82
N ASP A 114 13.74 9.69 -0.04
CA ASP A 114 12.50 9.15 -0.61
C ASP A 114 12.76 7.86 -1.40
N ARG A 115 13.74 7.89 -2.31
CA ARG A 115 14.17 6.71 -3.09
C ARG A 115 14.71 5.59 -2.21
N LEU A 116 15.51 5.91 -1.18
CA LEU A 116 16.02 4.92 -0.24
C LEU A 116 14.86 4.24 0.51
N LEU A 117 13.93 5.01 1.05
CA LEU A 117 12.76 4.47 1.76
C LEU A 117 11.93 3.54 0.86
N ARG A 118 11.75 3.89 -0.42
CA ARG A 118 11.06 3.05 -1.41
C ARG A 118 11.80 1.74 -1.67
N LEU A 119 13.12 1.79 -1.84
CA LEU A 119 13.93 0.59 -2.03
C LEU A 119 13.89 -0.32 -0.81
N MET A 120 13.99 0.26 0.40
CA MET A 120 13.92 -0.51 1.63
C MET A 120 12.60 -1.26 1.75
N VAL A 121 11.46 -0.61 1.50
CA VAL A 121 10.16 -1.28 1.65
C VAL A 121 9.90 -2.24 0.50
N ALA A 122 10.37 -1.93 -0.71
CA ALA A 122 10.31 -2.85 -1.82
C ALA A 122 11.14 -4.11 -1.58
N HIS A 123 12.34 -3.97 -1.01
CA HIS A 123 13.20 -5.09 -0.67
C HIS A 123 12.59 -5.95 0.44
N GLU A 124 12.25 -5.33 1.58
CA GLU A 124 11.71 -6.02 2.76
C GLU A 124 10.39 -6.75 2.48
N LYS A 125 9.54 -6.17 1.62
CA LYS A 125 8.23 -6.75 1.28
C LYS A 125 8.24 -7.51 -0.04
N GLU A 126 9.43 -7.75 -0.61
CA GLU A 126 9.64 -8.47 -1.87
C GLU A 126 8.77 -7.93 -3.02
N LEU A 127 8.54 -6.62 -3.04
CA LEU A 127 7.72 -5.98 -4.06
C LEU A 127 8.45 -6.03 -5.41
N PRO A 128 7.73 -6.20 -6.53
CA PRO A 128 8.31 -6.16 -7.86
C PRO A 128 8.65 -4.71 -8.23
N PHE A 129 9.78 -4.21 -7.73
CA PHE A 129 10.29 -2.88 -8.00
C PHE A 129 11.79 -2.99 -8.33
N SER A 130 12.17 -2.46 -9.49
CA SER A 130 13.54 -2.54 -10.01
C SER A 130 14.31 -1.24 -9.77
N LEU A 131 15.65 -1.32 -9.77
CA LEU A 131 16.50 -0.12 -9.69
C LEU A 131 16.26 0.84 -10.86
N ASP A 132 15.91 0.31 -12.04
CA ASP A 132 15.58 1.12 -13.21
C ASP A 132 14.31 1.96 -13.01
N GLU A 133 13.39 1.57 -12.12
CA GLU A 133 12.21 2.41 -11.83
C GLU A 133 12.56 3.68 -11.05
N LEU A 134 13.74 3.74 -10.40
CA LEU A 134 14.15 4.89 -9.58
C LEU A 134 14.24 6.21 -10.36
N LYS A 135 14.54 6.17 -11.66
CA LYS A 135 14.57 7.36 -12.53
C LYS A 135 13.20 8.04 -12.65
N ASN A 136 12.11 7.30 -12.41
CA ASN A 136 10.74 7.76 -12.62
C ASN A 136 9.98 8.08 -11.32
N VAL A 137 10.61 7.91 -10.16
CA VAL A 137 9.98 8.14 -8.85
C VAL A 137 10.59 9.35 -8.15
N ALA A 138 9.78 9.99 -7.30
CA ALA A 138 10.13 11.21 -6.58
C ALA A 138 10.59 12.35 -7.52
N THR A 139 10.12 12.36 -8.77
CA THR A 139 10.42 13.36 -9.80
C THR A 139 9.52 14.59 -9.72
N GLU A 140 8.38 14.48 -9.03
CA GLU A 140 7.38 15.53 -8.90
C GLU A 140 7.21 15.95 -7.42
N PRO A 141 6.73 17.19 -7.15
CA PRO A 141 6.39 17.61 -5.79
C PRO A 141 5.41 16.67 -5.09
N ALA A 142 5.47 16.59 -3.76
CA ALA A 142 4.62 15.70 -3.00
C ALA A 142 3.13 16.02 -3.23
N ALA A 143 2.35 14.99 -3.58
CA ALA A 143 0.89 15.02 -3.65
C ALA A 143 0.38 13.72 -3.00
N GLU A 144 -0.88 13.62 -2.59
CA GLU A 144 -1.41 12.40 -1.96
C GLU A 144 -1.66 11.28 -2.98
N LEU A 145 -1.39 10.01 -2.61
CA LEU A 145 -1.75 8.86 -3.43
C LEU A 145 -3.28 8.71 -3.47
N ARG A 146 -3.83 8.74 -4.69
CA ARG A 146 -5.24 8.42 -4.93
C ARG A 146 -5.33 7.09 -5.64
N LEU A 147 -5.87 6.09 -4.94
CA LEU A 147 -5.89 4.72 -5.43
C LEU A 147 -7.32 4.18 -5.37
N ARG A 148 -7.76 3.62 -6.49
CA ARG A 148 -9.01 2.85 -6.57
C ARG A 148 -8.63 1.41 -6.83
N LEU A 149 -9.01 0.49 -5.96
CA LEU A 149 -8.67 -0.93 -6.07
C LEU A 149 -9.92 -1.75 -6.23
N ARG A 150 -9.89 -2.73 -7.13
CA ARG A 150 -10.94 -3.75 -7.27
C ARG A 150 -10.30 -5.11 -7.10
N PHE A 151 -11.00 -6.04 -6.45
CA PHE A 151 -10.57 -7.43 -6.43
C PHE A 151 -11.04 -8.14 -7.72
N ASP A 152 -10.10 -8.69 -8.46
CA ASP A 152 -10.37 -9.55 -9.62
C ASP A 152 -10.45 -11.01 -9.15
N GLU A 153 -11.67 -11.55 -9.06
CA GLU A 153 -11.92 -12.93 -8.64
C GLU A 153 -11.29 -13.96 -9.61
N THR A 154 -11.08 -13.61 -10.88
CA THR A 154 -10.47 -14.53 -11.87
C THR A 154 -8.96 -14.62 -11.72
N ARG A 155 -8.32 -13.55 -11.24
CA ARG A 155 -6.87 -13.46 -11.04
C ARG A 155 -6.45 -13.61 -9.59
N ASP A 156 -7.40 -13.75 -8.66
CA ASP A 156 -7.20 -13.79 -7.22
C ASP A 156 -6.33 -12.62 -6.71
N ALA A 157 -6.53 -11.42 -7.29
CA ALA A 157 -5.62 -10.27 -7.13
C ALA A 157 -6.36 -8.93 -6.97
N TRP A 158 -5.71 -7.98 -6.31
CA TRP A 158 -6.17 -6.58 -6.25
C TRP A 158 -5.56 -5.77 -7.40
N GLU A 159 -6.41 -5.08 -8.16
CA GLU A 159 -5.99 -4.31 -9.32
C GLU A 159 -6.38 -2.83 -9.18
N ALA A 160 -5.50 -1.94 -9.63
CA ALA A 160 -5.84 -0.53 -9.73
C ALA A 160 -6.83 -0.28 -10.88
N VAL A 161 -7.94 0.40 -10.58
CA VAL A 161 -8.92 0.81 -11.58
C VAL A 161 -8.79 2.29 -11.90
N PRO A 162 -8.88 2.71 -13.18
CA PRO A 162 -8.86 4.12 -13.54
C PRO A 162 -10.03 4.88 -12.92
N ASP A 163 -9.80 6.14 -12.54
CA ASP A 163 -10.91 7.04 -12.20
C ASP A 163 -11.53 7.61 -13.49
N LYS A 164 -12.75 7.17 -13.82
CA LYS A 164 -13.45 7.64 -15.02
C LYS A 164 -13.94 9.09 -14.91
N ARG A 165 -13.87 9.72 -13.73
CA ARG A 165 -14.48 11.05 -13.50
C ARG A 165 -13.63 12.24 -13.91
N HIS A 166 -12.32 12.08 -14.12
CA HIS A 166 -11.44 13.20 -14.47
C HIS A 166 -10.63 12.82 -15.71
N GLY A 167 -10.83 13.52 -16.83
CA GLY A 167 -9.99 13.44 -18.03
C GLY A 167 -8.57 14.00 -17.84
N GLY A 168 -8.07 14.06 -16.61
CA GLY A 168 -6.70 14.37 -16.26
C GLY A 168 -5.96 13.06 -15.96
N ALA A 169 -4.77 12.89 -16.54
CA ALA A 169 -3.94 11.70 -16.45
C ALA A 169 -4.03 11.01 -15.08
N SER A 170 -4.75 9.89 -15.02
CA SER A 170 -4.77 9.02 -13.85
C SER A 170 -3.34 8.56 -13.61
N GLN A 171 -2.71 9.02 -12.53
CA GLN A 171 -1.35 8.66 -12.14
C GLN A 171 -1.24 7.22 -11.64
N ASN A 172 -2.25 6.38 -11.88
CA ASN A 172 -2.26 5.00 -11.41
C ASN A 172 -1.28 4.18 -12.24
N PRO A 173 -0.16 3.69 -11.66
CA PRO A 173 0.62 2.70 -12.34
C PRO A 173 -0.29 1.49 -12.59
N ILE A 174 -0.31 1.00 -13.83
CA ILE A 174 -0.90 -0.30 -14.14
C ILE A 174 -0.12 -1.32 -13.32
N LEU A 175 -0.74 -1.80 -12.24
CA LEU A 175 -0.18 -2.86 -11.42
C LEU A 175 -0.39 -4.16 -12.18
N ALA A 176 0.65 -4.61 -12.89
CA ALA A 176 0.69 -5.99 -13.36
C ALA A 176 0.65 -6.92 -12.12
N PRO A 177 -0.01 -8.08 -12.21
CA PRO A 177 -0.01 -9.07 -11.13
C PRO A 177 1.44 -9.39 -10.75
N VAL A 178 1.71 -9.50 -9.46
CA VAL A 178 3.03 -9.87 -8.92
C VAL A 178 3.31 -11.30 -9.39
N PRO A 179 4.31 -11.56 -10.26
CA PRO A 179 4.71 -12.92 -10.55
C PRO A 179 5.36 -13.51 -9.28
N GLU A 180 4.99 -14.73 -8.94
CA GLU A 180 5.73 -15.51 -7.94
C GLU A 180 7.18 -15.61 -8.39
N ARG A 181 8.13 -15.07 -7.60
CA ARG A 181 9.55 -15.29 -7.87
C ARG A 181 9.88 -16.71 -7.44
N GLU A 182 10.46 -17.49 -8.34
CA GLU A 182 11.15 -18.72 -7.96
C GLU A 182 12.20 -18.39 -6.90
N PRO A 183 12.30 -19.17 -5.81
CA PRO A 183 13.32 -18.95 -4.80
C PRO A 183 14.70 -18.98 -5.47
N LEU A 184 15.54 -18.01 -5.12
CA LEU A 184 16.96 -18.02 -5.48
C LEU A 184 17.52 -19.39 -5.08
N GLY A 185 17.94 -20.17 -6.08
CA GLY A 185 18.45 -21.51 -5.90
C GLY A 185 19.51 -21.53 -4.80
N THR A 186 19.40 -22.52 -3.92
CA THR A 186 20.42 -22.80 -2.92
C THR A 186 21.73 -23.04 -3.63
N GLU A 187 22.65 -22.07 -3.58
CA GLU A 187 24.02 -22.31 -4.02
C GLU A 187 24.62 -23.37 -3.08
N ASP A 188 24.82 -24.53 -3.66
CA ASP A 188 25.45 -25.70 -3.10
C ASP A 188 26.91 -25.35 -2.74
N THR A 189 27.16 -24.90 -1.51
CA THR A 189 28.51 -24.76 -0.97
C THR A 189 29.06 -26.14 -0.63
N ALA A 190 29.33 -26.93 -1.67
CA ALA A 190 30.12 -28.14 -1.59
C ALA A 190 31.61 -27.79 -1.74
N SER A 191 32.29 -27.83 -0.60
CA SER A 191 33.67 -28.28 -0.38
C SER A 191 34.78 -27.85 -1.35
N ARG A 192 35.74 -27.08 -0.82
CA ARG A 192 37.18 -27.29 -1.06
C ARG A 192 38.05 -26.43 -0.13
N PRO A 193 39.27 -26.85 0.22
CA PRO A 193 39.83 -28.21 0.32
C PRO A 193 39.94 -28.72 1.77
#